data_AF-A0A929XL31-F1
#
_entry.id   AF-A0A929XL31-F1
#
_cell.length_a   1.000
_cell.length_b   1.000
_cell.length_c   1.000
_cell.angle_alpha   90.00
_cell.angle_beta   90.00
_cell.angle_gamma   90.00
#
_symmetry.space_group_name_H-M   'P 1'
#
loop_
_entity.id
_entity.type
_entity.pdbx_description
1 polymer ?
#
loop_
_entity_poly.entity_id
_entity_poly.type
_entity_poly.pdbx_seq_one_letter_code
_entity_poly.pdbx_strand_id
1 'polypeptide(L)' 'EVLSSPEAFQDVVKALEENKVATVSAEITMIPQNYVKVKEESDRIQLQRILDILDEDDDVQNVYHNWDDEE' A
#
# COMPACT_ATOMS: atom_id res chain seq x y z
N GLU A 1 7.75 -5.51 9.58
CA GLU A 1 7.80 -4.88 8.26
C GLU A 1 9.14 -4.20 8.08
N VAL A 2 9.77 -4.32 6.92
CA VAL A 2 11.04 -3.66 6.58
C VAL A 2 10.75 -2.66 5.48
N LEU A 3 10.97 -1.38 5.75
CA LEU A 3 10.78 -0.31 4.78
C LEU A 3 12.11 0.10 4.18
N SER A 4 12.15 0.22 2.86
CA SER A 4 13.32 0.68 2.11
C SER A 4 12.89 1.60 0.98
N SER A 5 13.81 2.38 0.44
CA SER A 5 13.54 3.11 -0.79
C SER A 5 13.32 2.12 -1.94
N PRO A 6 12.47 2.43 -2.93
CA PRO A 6 12.23 1.55 -4.09
C PRO A 6 13.52 1.18 -4.82
N GLU A 7 14.48 2.10 -4.88
CA GLU A 7 15.79 1.91 -5.52
C GLU A 7 16.66 0.88 -4.78
N ALA A 8 16.52 0.79 -3.45
CA ALA A 8 17.28 -0.13 -2.60
C ALA A 8 16.58 -1.48 -2.40
N PHE A 9 15.39 -1.67 -2.98
CA PHE A 9 14.58 -2.88 -2.79
C PHE A 9 15.38 -4.16 -3.07
N GLN A 10 16.08 -4.20 -4.21
CA GLN A 10 16.83 -5.39 -4.61
C GLN A 10 18.03 -5.67 -3.70
N ASP A 11 18.68 -4.62 -3.17
CA ASP A 11 19.81 -4.77 -2.27
C ASP A 11 19.36 -5.25 -0.88
N VAL A 12 18.22 -4.74 -0.40
CA VAL A 12 17.63 -5.16 0.88
C VAL A 12 17.15 -6.60 0.82
N VAL A 13 16.48 -7.01 -0.26
CA VAL A 13 16.05 -8.41 -0.44
C VAL A 13 17.26 -9.35 -0.46
N LYS A 14 18.29 -9.04 -1.25
CA LYS A 14 19.53 -9.85 -1.29
C LYS A 14 20.21 -9.93 0.07
N ALA A 15 20.31 -8.81 0.80
CA ALA A 15 20.91 -8.80 2.12
C ALA A 15 20.11 -9.68 3.11
N LEU A 16 18.77 -9.69 3.03
CA LEU A 16 17.92 -10.55 3.84
C LEU A 16 18.09 -12.03 3.49
N GLU A 17 18.16 -12.37 2.19
CA GLU A 17 18.43 -13.73 1.71
C GLU A 17 19.80 -14.25 2.15
N GLU A 18 20.85 -13.44 2.02
CA GLU A 18 22.22 -13.76 2.44
C GLU A 18 22.31 -13.99 3.96
N ASN A 19 21.53 -13.25 4.74
CA ASN A 19 21.40 -13.42 6.18
C ASN A 19 20.41 -14.52 6.58
N LYS A 20 19.89 -15.30 5.63
CA LYS A 20 18.91 -16.39 5.82
C LYS A 20 17.63 -15.95 6.52
N VAL A 21 17.24 -14.70 6.33
CA VAL A 21 15.97 -14.17 6.81
C VAL A 21 14.90 -14.54 5.78
N ALA A 22 14.00 -15.45 6.16
CA ALA A 22 12.88 -15.84 5.30
C ALA A 22 11.94 -14.65 5.10
N THR A 23 11.93 -14.11 3.88
CA THR A 23 11.04 -13.00 3.52
C THR A 23 9.73 -13.60 3.02
N VAL A 24 8.63 -13.31 3.73
CA VAL A 24 7.30 -13.89 3.43
C VAL A 24 6.66 -13.22 2.21
N SER A 25 6.85 -11.90 2.07
CA SER A 25 6.49 -11.13 0.87
C SER A 25 7.41 -9.91 0.81
N ALA A 26 7.78 -9.51 -0.41
CA ALA A 26 8.54 -8.30 -0.69
C ALA A 26 7.96 -7.66 -1.95
N GLU A 27 7.36 -6.49 -1.81
CA GLU A 27 6.69 -5.77 -2.88
C GLU A 27 7.02 -4.28 -2.79
N ILE A 28 7.04 -3.60 -3.95
CA ILE A 28 7.19 -2.15 -4.01
C ILE A 28 5.79 -1.55 -4.01
N THR A 29 5.43 -0.91 -2.91
CA THR A 29 4.13 -0.25 -2.74
C THR A 29 4.32 1.21 -2.33
N MET A 30 3.33 2.05 -2.64
CA MET A 30 3.32 3.45 -2.23
C MET A 30 2.75 3.57 -0.83
N ILE A 31 3.58 4.01 0.13
CA ILE A 31 3.17 4.23 1.51
C ILE A 31 2.91 5.72 1.73
N PRO A 32 1.68 6.11 2.14
CA PRO A 32 1.36 7.51 2.37
C PRO A 32 2.16 8.05 3.56
N GLN A 33 2.69 9.27 3.41
CA GLN A 33 3.43 9.95 4.48
C GLN A 33 2.51 10.52 5.56
N ASN A 34 1.23 10.79 5.24
CA ASN A 34 0.23 11.33 6.15
C ASN A 34 -1.12 10.69 5.91
N TYR A 35 -1.80 10.28 6.98
CA TYR A 35 -3.15 9.73 6.94
C TYR A 35 -4.20 10.81 7.20
N VAL A 36 -5.34 10.73 6.52
CA VAL A 36 -6.45 11.68 6.63
C VAL A 36 -7.72 10.95 7.06
N LYS A 37 -8.31 11.39 8.18
CA LYS A 37 -9.59 10.88 8.68
C LYS A 37 -10.76 11.50 7.93
N VAL A 38 -11.63 10.65 7.36
CA VAL A 38 -12.89 11.07 6.74
C VAL A 38 -14.01 10.97 7.77
N LYS A 39 -14.46 12.12 8.28
CA LYS A 39 -15.44 12.19 9.38
C LYS A 39 -16.87 11.93 8.90
N GLU A 40 -17.22 12.44 7.72
CA GLU A 40 -18.55 12.33 7.13
C GLU A 40 -18.79 10.94 6.55
N GLU A 41 -19.90 10.31 6.94
CA GLU A 41 -20.24 8.96 6.48
C GLU A 41 -20.56 8.92 4.98
N SER A 42 -21.21 9.96 4.45
CA SER A 42 -21.45 10.09 3.00
C SER A 42 -20.16 10.12 2.20
N ASP A 43 -19.11 10.74 2.73
CA ASP A 43 -17.82 10.85 2.06
C ASP A 43 -17.05 9.53 2.11
N ARG A 44 -17.15 8.78 3.23
CA ARG A 44 -16.63 7.40 3.31
C ARG A 44 -17.29 6.47 2.30
N ILE A 45 -18.62 6.52 2.19
CA ILE A 45 -19.37 5.67 1.24
C ILE A 45 -18.97 6.01 -0.20
N GLN A 46 -18.80 7.30 -0.52
CA GLN A 46 -18.36 7.73 -1.85
C GLN A 46 -16.93 7.29 -2.14
N LEU A 47 -16.03 7.43 -1.16
CA LEU A 47 -14.64 7.02 -1.31
C LEU A 47 -14.52 5.51 -1.50
N GLN A 48 -15.22 4.71 -0.68
CA GLN A 48 -15.26 3.27 -0.84
C GLN A 48 -15.74 2.86 -2.24
N ARG A 49 -16.83 3.48 -2.71
CA ARG A 49 -17.34 3.22 -4.06
C ARG A 49 -16.34 3.56 -5.17
N ILE A 50 -15.55 4.61 -5.00
CA ILE A 50 -14.50 4.97 -5.96
C ILE A 50 -13.39 3.92 -5.94
N LEU A 51 -12.98 3.43 -4.77
CA LEU A 51 -12.00 2.36 -4.63
C LEU A 51 -12.51 1.07 -5.31
N ASP A 52 -13.76 0.68 -5.05
CA ASP A 52 -14.36 -0.52 -5.63
C ASP A 52 -14.38 -0.47 -7.17
N ILE A 53 -14.73 0.69 -7.76
CA ILE A 53 -14.76 0.85 -9.22
C ILE A 53 -13.35 0.76 -9.81
N LEU A 54 -12.35 1.31 -9.12
CA LEU A 54 -10.96 1.25 -9.57
C LEU A 54 -10.40 -0.17 -9.45
N ASP A 55 -10.78 -0.93 -8.44
CA ASP A 55 -10.37 -2.34 -8.29
C ASP A 55 -11.04 -3.27 -9.31
N GLU A 56 -12.21 -2.90 -9.82
CA GLU A 56 -12.93 -3.66 -10.87
C GLU A 56 -12.40 -3.40 -12.28
N ASP A 57 -11.58 -2.35 -12.48
CA ASP A 57 -11.04 -1.97 -13.78
C ASP A 57 -9.80 -2.81 -14.12
N ASP A 58 -9.82 -3.52 -15.26
CA ASP A 58 -8.76 -4.43 -15.68
C ASP A 58 -7.45 -3.72 -16.08
N ASP A 59 -7.52 -2.42 -16.39
CA ASP A 59 -6.35 -1.58 -16.66
C ASP A 59 -5.70 -1.05 -15.36
N VAL A 60 -6.40 -1.12 -14.21
CA VAL A 60 -5.87 -0.68 -12.92
C VAL A 60 -5.07 -1.80 -12.27
N GLN A 61 -3.79 -1.52 -12.01
CA GLN A 61 -2.88 -2.50 -11.42
C GLN A 61 -2.80 -2.41 -9.89
N ASN A 62 -2.91 -1.21 -9.33
CA ASN A 62 -2.85 -0.96 -7.89
C ASN A 62 -3.58 0.35 -7.54
N VAL A 63 -4.33 0.36 -6.45
CA VAL A 63 -4.97 1.55 -5.89
C VAL A 63 -4.32 1.89 -4.54
N TYR A 64 -3.93 3.16 -4.35
CA TYR A 64 -3.35 3.64 -3.11
C TYR A 64 -4.13 4.85 -2.61
N HIS A 65 -4.51 4.84 -1.32
CA HIS A 65 -5.15 5.96 -0.66
C HIS A 65 -4.48 6.25 0.68
N ASN A 66 -4.60 7.48 1.13
CA ASN A 66 -4.12 7.91 2.44
C ASN A 66 -5.25 8.10 3.45
N TRP A 67 -6.43 7.53 3.16
CA TRP A 67 -7.54 7.51 4.10
C TRP A 67 -7.17 6.64 5.31
N ASP A 68 -7.27 7.25 6.48
CA ASP A 68 -7.15 6.60 7.80
C ASP A 68 -8.45 5.84 8.08
N ASP A 69 -8.49 4.57 7.73
CA ASP A 69 -9.59 3.68 8.09
C ASP A 69 -9.38 3.23 9.54
N GLU A 70 -10.08 3.88 10.48
CA GLU A 70 -10.12 3.43 11.86
C GLU A 70 -10.98 2.16 11.92
N GLU A 71 -10.38 0.99 11.65
CA GLU A 71 -10.94 -0.30 12.11
C GLU A 71 -10.94 -0.38 13.64
#